data_AF-A0A9X8VK22-F1
#
_entry.id   AF-A0A9X8VK22-F1
#
_cell.length_a   1.000
_cell.length_b   1.000
_cell.length_c   1.000
_cell.angle_alpha   90.00
_cell.angle_beta   90.00
_cell.angle_gamma   90.00
#
_symmetry.space_group_name_H-M   'P 1'
#
loop_
_entity.id
_entity.type
_entity.pdbx_description
1 polymer ?
#
loop_
_entity_poly.entity_id
_entity_poly.type
_entity_poly.pdbx_seq_one_letter_code
_entity_poly.pdbx_strand_id
1 'polypeptide(L)'
;STSERFRLQTPAQRKAFEMLFLRPHQRAPGVPFAWHTAADVLAQQQALRHPDFVVARKRGQFWQVREKVFDYQGRFRRANQLT
;
A
#
# COMPACT_ATOMS: atom_id res chain seq x y z
N SER A 1 6.88 14.64 4.32
CA SER A 1 6.02 13.54 3.86
C SER A 1 6.85 12.27 3.69
N THR A 2 6.22 11.08 3.73
CA THR A 2 6.86 9.76 3.51
C THR A 2 6.29 9.14 2.26
N SER A 3 7.11 8.42 1.47
CA SER A 3 6.68 7.76 0.23
C SER A 3 7.40 6.43 0.01
N GLU A 4 6.74 5.50 -0.69
CA GLU A 4 7.37 4.31 -1.27
C GLU A 4 7.18 4.29 -2.79
N ARG A 5 8.05 3.58 -3.51
CA ARG A 5 7.99 3.48 -4.97
C ARG A 5 8.27 2.07 -5.43
N PHE A 6 7.42 1.56 -6.31
CA PHE A 6 7.59 0.27 -6.96
C PHE A 6 7.90 0.49 -8.45
N ARG A 7 8.93 -0.22 -8.92
CA ARG A 7 9.18 -0.40 -10.35
C ARG A 7 8.26 -1.51 -10.87
N LEU A 8 7.83 -1.44 -12.12
CA LEU A 8 6.84 -2.36 -12.71
C LEU A 8 7.30 -2.91 -14.08
N GLN A 9 8.58 -2.79 -14.41
CA GLN A 9 9.10 -3.14 -15.73
C GLN A 9 9.30 -4.65 -15.88
N THR A 10 9.92 -5.31 -14.90
CA THR A 10 10.25 -6.74 -14.99
C THR A 10 9.23 -7.62 -14.26
N PRO A 11 9.12 -8.92 -14.61
CA PRO A 11 8.24 -9.85 -13.91
C PRO A 11 8.51 -9.91 -12.39
N ALA A 12 9.78 -9.93 -11.98
CA ALA A 12 10.17 -9.93 -10.57
C ALA A 12 9.74 -8.64 -9.85
N GLN A 13 9.86 -7.48 -10.51
CA GLN A 13 9.41 -6.20 -9.95
C GLN A 13 7.89 -6.13 -9.80
N ARG A 14 7.15 -6.61 -10.81
CA ARG A 14 5.69 -6.74 -10.75
C ARG A 14 5.27 -7.68 -9.62
N LYS A 15 5.96 -8.81 -9.46
CA LYS A 15 5.71 -9.75 -8.36
C LYS A 15 5.95 -9.12 -6.99
N ALA A 16 7.02 -8.34 -6.85
CA ALA A 16 7.29 -7.61 -5.62
C ALA A 16 6.19 -6.59 -5.32
N PHE A 17 5.71 -5.85 -6.33
CA PHE A 17 4.58 -4.94 -6.18
C PHE A 17 3.30 -5.66 -5.76
N GLU A 18 2.96 -6.80 -6.39
CA GLU A 18 1.82 -7.62 -5.99
C GLU A 18 1.90 -8.03 -4.52
N MET A 19 3.05 -8.56 -4.11
CA MET A 19 3.24 -9.11 -2.77
C MET A 19 3.28 -8.03 -1.69
N LEU A 20 3.98 -6.92 -1.94
CA LEU A 20 4.29 -5.91 -0.92
C LEU A 20 3.33 -4.71 -0.93
N PHE A 21 2.61 -4.49 -2.03
CA PHE A 21 1.63 -3.42 -2.17
C PHE A 21 0.23 -3.97 -2.42
N LEU A 22 -0.05 -4.62 -3.55
CA LEU A 22 -1.44 -4.95 -3.89
C LEU A 22 -2.11 -5.86 -2.85
N ARG A 23 -1.50 -6.98 -2.48
CA ARG A 23 -2.12 -7.95 -1.56
C ARG A 23 -2.52 -7.32 -0.21
N PRO A 24 -1.67 -6.57 0.50
CA PRO A 24 -2.10 -5.89 1.74
C PRO A 24 -3.16 -4.80 1.54
N HIS A 25 -3.13 -4.12 0.40
CA HIS A 25 -4.03 -2.99 0.12
C HIS A 25 -5.34 -3.42 -0.53
N GLN A 26 -5.49 -4.65 -1.02
CA GLN A 26 -6.74 -5.07 -1.65
C GLN A 26 -7.85 -5.25 -0.61
N ARG A 27 -9.00 -4.59 -0.82
CA ARG A 27 -10.17 -4.69 0.07
C ARG A 27 -10.81 -6.08 0.06
N ALA A 28 -10.70 -6.81 -1.05
CA ALA A 28 -11.25 -8.16 -1.22
C ALA A 28 -10.12 -9.18 -1.46
N PRO A 29 -9.45 -9.68 -0.40
CA PRO A 29 -8.44 -10.74 -0.53
C PRO A 29 -9.00 -11.98 -1.22
N GLY A 30 -8.19 -12.62 -2.06
CA GLY A 30 -8.57 -13.83 -2.79
C GLY A 30 -9.34 -13.59 -4.10
N VAL A 31 -9.90 -12.39 -4.30
CA VAL A 31 -10.46 -11.98 -5.60
C VAL A 31 -9.30 -11.58 -6.53
N PRO A 32 -9.26 -12.04 -7.79
CA PRO A 32 -8.24 -11.59 -8.73
C PRO A 32 -8.29 -10.05 -8.92
N PHE A 33 -7.14 -9.40 -8.81
CA PHE A 33 -6.98 -7.99 -9.17
C PHE A 33 -6.29 -7.94 -10.54
N ALA A 34 -7.04 -7.67 -11.61
CA ALA A 34 -6.52 -7.65 -12.97
C ALA A 34 -5.87 -6.29 -13.29
N TRP A 35 -4.60 -6.29 -13.68
CA TRP A 35 -3.87 -5.08 -14.06
C TRP A 35 -2.66 -5.41 -14.94
N HIS A 36 -2.29 -4.49 -15.84
CA HIS A 36 -1.10 -4.59 -16.69
C HIS A 36 -0.19 -3.37 -16.56
N THR A 37 -0.75 -2.20 -16.26
CA THR A 37 -0.04 -0.93 -16.14
C THR A 37 -0.32 -0.28 -14.79
N ALA A 38 0.49 0.73 -14.42
CA ALA A 38 0.20 1.54 -13.24
C ALA A 38 -1.15 2.27 -13.36
N ALA A 39 -1.57 2.64 -14.57
CA ALA A 39 -2.84 3.32 -14.82
C ALA A 39 -4.03 2.42 -14.48
N ASP A 40 -3.96 1.12 -14.78
CA ASP A 40 -5.03 0.16 -14.46
C ASP A 40 -5.24 0.03 -12.94
N VAL A 41 -4.15 0.10 -12.18
CA VAL A 41 -4.20 0.08 -10.71
C VAL A 41 -4.82 1.37 -10.18
N LEU A 42 -4.45 2.53 -10.74
CA LEU A 42 -5.01 3.82 -10.36
C LEU A 42 -6.51 3.91 -10.67
N ALA A 43 -6.94 3.40 -11.83
CA ALA A 43 -8.36 3.32 -12.19
C ALA A 43 -9.17 2.49 -11.19
N GLN A 44 -8.54 1.48 -10.59
CA GLN A 44 -9.13 0.59 -9.58
C GLN A 44 -8.79 1.00 -8.13
N GLN A 45 -8.37 2.24 -7.87
CA GLN A 45 -8.00 2.69 -6.52
C GLN A 45 -9.11 2.49 -5.46
N GLN A 46 -10.38 2.49 -5.87
CA GLN A 46 -11.53 2.22 -4.99
C GLN A 46 -11.61 0.76 -4.54
N ALA A 47 -10.87 -0.16 -5.14
CA ALA A 47 -10.69 -1.52 -4.63
C ALA A 47 -9.53 -1.63 -3.62
N LEU A 48 -8.76 -0.55 -3.41
CA LEU A 48 -7.61 -0.50 -2.53
C LEU A 48 -7.85 0.31 -1.26
N ARG A 49 -7.51 -0.24 -0.09
CA ARG A 49 -7.53 0.43 1.21
C ARG A 49 -6.15 0.99 1.56
N HIS A 50 -6.13 2.09 2.29
CA HIS A 50 -4.91 2.60 2.91
C HIS A 50 -4.66 1.90 4.25
N PRO A 51 -3.40 1.85 4.73
CA PRO A 51 -3.12 1.44 6.10
C PRO A 51 -3.65 2.48 7.11
N ASP A 52 -3.91 2.04 8.33
CA ASP A 52 -4.21 2.93 9.47
C ASP A 52 -2.94 3.68 9.92
N PHE A 53 -1.78 3.02 9.83
CA PHE A 53 -0.47 3.60 10.15
C PHE A 53 0.61 3.19 9.17
N VAL A 54 1.55 4.11 8.96
CA VAL A 54 2.80 3.87 8.24
C VAL A 54 3.95 4.11 9.21
N VAL A 55 4.74 3.07 9.46
CA VAL A 55 5.97 3.16 10.26
C VAL A 55 7.14 3.29 9.31
N ALA A 56 7.92 4.36 9.48
CA ALA A 56 9.10 4.64 8.65
C ALA A 56 10.35 4.84 9.51
N ARG A 57 11.51 4.48 8.96
CA ARG A 57 12.83 4.77 9.55
C ARG A 57 13.51 5.89 8.79
N LYS A 58 14.25 6.75 9.48
CA LYS A 58 15.10 7.74 8.83
C LYS A 58 16.32 7.05 8.20
N ARG A 59 16.61 7.37 6.93
CA ARG A 59 17.82 6.95 6.20
C ARG A 59 18.42 8.18 5.50
N GLY A 60 19.47 8.74 6.10
CA GLY A 60 20.02 10.02 5.66
C GLY A 60 18.94 11.11 5.72
N GLN A 61 18.67 11.72 4.57
CA GLN A 61 17.67 12.78 4.43
C GLN A 61 16.25 12.27 4.12
N PHE A 62 16.07 10.96 3.92
CA PHE A 62 14.80 10.39 3.49
C PHE A 62 14.17 9.47 4.53
N TRP A 63 12.85 9.38 4.51
CA TRP A 63 12.09 8.41 5.30
C TRP A 63 11.83 7.16 4.46
N GLN A 64 12.21 6.00 4.98
CA GLN A 64 11.96 4.71 4.35
C GLN A 64 10.83 3.99 5.08
N VAL A 65 9.73 3.70 4.37
CA VAL A 65 8.63 2.86 4.88
C VAL A 65 9.17 1.48 5.25
N ARG A 66 8.81 1.00 6.45
CA ARG A 66 9.18 -0.32 6.97
C ARG A 66 7.97 -1.20 7.17
N GLU A 67 6.90 -0.62 7.68
CA GLU A 67 5.70 -1.36 8.03
C GLU A 67 4.45 -0.53 7.74
N LYS A 68 3.40 -1.21 7.33
CA LYS A 68 2.07 -0.67 7.07
C LYS A 68 1.10 -1.49 7.91
N VAL A 69 0.44 -0.83 8.85
CA VAL A 69 -0.50 -1.49 9.77
C VAL A 69 -1.91 -1.25 9.25
N PHE A 70 -2.66 -2.35 9.07
CA PHE A 70 -4.05 -2.34 8.64
C PHE A 70 -4.93 -2.91 9.76
N ASP A 71 -6.23 -2.60 9.72
CA ASP A 71 -7.24 -3.11 10.63
C ASP A 71 -6.91 -2.86 12.11
N TYR A 72 -6.26 -1.74 12.42
CA TYR A 72 -5.84 -1.43 13.78
C TYR A 72 -7.05 -1.08 14.66
N GLN A 73 -7.25 -1.86 15.74
CA GLN A 73 -8.39 -1.72 16.67
C GLN A 73 -8.02 -1.08 18.01
N GLY A 74 -6.81 -0.54 18.17
CA GLY A 74 -6.36 0.06 19.44
C GLY A 74 -6.78 1.53 19.64
N ARG A 75 -6.48 2.06 20.83
CA ARG A 75 -6.83 3.44 21.27
C ARG A 75 -6.31 4.58 20.38
N PHE A 76 -5.32 4.32 19.53
CA PHE A 76 -4.74 5.32 18.65
C PHE A 76 -5.38 5.35 17.25
N ARG A 77 -6.42 4.55 16.97
CA ARG A 77 -7.06 4.48 15.65
C ARG A 77 -7.52 5.86 15.17
N ARG A 78 -6.98 6.34 14.04
CA ARG A 78 -7.31 7.66 13.46
C ARG A 78 -8.20 7.60 12.21
N ALA A 79 -8.45 6.40 11.65
CA ALA A 79 -9.04 6.23 10.33
C ALA A 79 -10.56 6.51 10.18
N ASN A 80 -11.25 6.92 11.26
CA ASN A 80 -12.67 7.31 11.23
C ASN A 80 -12.91 8.74 11.77
N GLN A 81 -11.89 9.59 11.87
CA GLN A 81 -12.12 11.00 12.17
C GLN A 81 -12.61 11.72 10.90
N LEU A 82 -13.89 11.49 10.56
CA LEU A 82 -14.67 12.44 9.76
C LEU A 82 -14.74 13.73 10.57
N THR A 83 -14.06 14.77 10.10
CA THR A 83 -14.38 16.17 10.46
C THR A 83 -14.79 16.86 9.17
#